data_AF-A0A920FI93-F1
#
_entry.id   AF-A0A920FI93-F1
#
_cell.length_a   1.000
_cell.length_b   1.000
_cell.length_c   1.000
_cell.angle_alpha   90.00
_cell.angle_beta   90.00
_cell.angle_gamma   90.00
#
_symmetry.space_group_name_H-M   'P 1'
#
loop_
_entity.id
_entity.type
_entity.pdbx_description
1 polymer ?
#
loop_
_entity_poly.entity_id
_entity_poly.type
_entity_poly.pdbx_seq_one_letter_code
_entity_poly.pdbx_strand_id
1 'polypeptide(L)'
;MVFRTNTAYDRWWEGRKVLGALVNTSRNLALKYHTFSNSLKTTEKKAFAELISNYVFSMKNHLRDKVIAEEISFNEKMNEKEYIQTNHKPNLVAGKLYQCVKHLHDEKQISGEVYITIDQQLKEFTDIVGKCERIKKTPIPRSYNIFLKNLFSFTLSHFL
;
A
#
# COMPACT_ATOMS: atom_id res chain seq x y z
N MET A 1 28.30 -13.53 12.14
CA MET A 1 26.92 -14.05 11.93
C MET A 1 25.85 -13.06 12.38
N VAL A 2 26.05 -12.35 13.51
CA VAL A 2 25.13 -11.35 14.12
C VAL A 2 24.76 -10.16 13.21
N PHE A 3 25.67 -9.64 12.38
CA PHE A 3 25.36 -8.50 11.50
C PHE A 3 24.33 -8.83 10.39
N ARG A 4 24.20 -10.09 9.97
CA ARG A 4 23.28 -10.51 8.89
C ARG A 4 21.86 -10.73 9.38
N THR A 5 21.73 -11.33 10.56
CA THR A 5 20.45 -11.49 11.24
C THR A 5 19.87 -10.13 11.59
N ASN A 6 20.70 -9.18 12.01
CA ASN A 6 20.24 -7.82 12.33
C ASN A 6 19.71 -7.09 11.09
N THR A 7 20.43 -7.04 9.97
CA THR A 7 19.95 -6.34 8.76
C THR A 7 18.71 -7.00 8.13
N ALA A 8 18.63 -8.33 8.13
CA ALA A 8 17.44 -9.03 7.66
C ALA A 8 16.23 -8.80 8.59
N TYR A 9 16.47 -8.79 9.90
CA TYR A 9 15.46 -8.48 10.91
C TYR A 9 14.96 -7.04 10.79
N ASP A 10 15.85 -6.06 10.65
CA ASP A 10 15.52 -4.64 10.48
C ASP A 10 14.63 -4.41 9.26
N ARG A 11 14.94 -5.06 8.14
CA ARG A 11 14.13 -5.02 6.92
C ARG A 11 12.75 -5.63 7.12
N TRP A 12 12.67 -6.80 7.77
CA TRP A 12 11.39 -7.43 8.10
C TRP A 12 10.54 -6.54 9.02
N TRP A 13 11.18 -5.95 10.04
CA TRP A 13 10.55 -5.06 10.99
C TRP A 13 10.09 -3.75 10.33
N GLU A 14 10.88 -3.15 9.43
CA GLU A 14 10.46 -2.01 8.61
C GLU A 14 9.21 -2.35 7.80
N GLY A 15 9.19 -3.50 7.12
CA GLY A 15 8.01 -3.97 6.40
C GLY A 15 6.76 -4.11 7.28
N ARG A 16 6.92 -4.67 8.49
CA ARG A 16 5.80 -4.77 9.46
C ARG A 16 5.29 -3.41 9.92
N LYS A 17 6.18 -2.46 10.19
CA LYS A 17 5.80 -1.07 10.53
C LYS A 17 5.01 -0.41 9.41
N VAL A 18 5.44 -0.56 8.16
CA VAL A 18 4.76 0.01 6.99
C VAL A 18 3.36 -0.60 6.80
N LEU A 19 3.21 -1.92 6.97
CA LEU A 19 1.89 -2.57 6.94
C LEU A 19 0.99 -2.12 8.10
N GLY A 20 1.56 -1.90 9.29
CA GLY A 20 0.81 -1.35 10.43
C GLY A 20 0.31 0.08 10.16
N ALA A 21 1.15 0.91 9.54
CA ALA A 21 0.76 2.25 9.11
C ALA A 21 -0.41 2.20 8.12
N LEU A 22 -0.35 1.31 7.10
CA LEU A 22 -1.44 1.15 6.13
C LEU A 22 -2.79 0.86 6.80
N VAL A 23 -2.82 -0.04 7.78
CA VAL A 23 -4.05 -0.37 8.48
C VAL A 23 -4.62 0.85 9.21
N ASN A 24 -3.76 1.62 9.88
CA ASN A 24 -4.18 2.82 10.61
C ASN A 24 -4.66 3.92 9.66
N THR A 25 -3.91 4.18 8.58
CA THR A 25 -4.30 5.14 7.54
C THR A 25 -5.65 4.78 6.93
N SER A 26 -5.88 3.50 6.58
CA SER A 26 -7.16 3.02 6.05
C SER A 26 -8.33 3.24 7.02
N ARG A 27 -8.15 2.93 8.31
CA ARG A 27 -9.18 3.16 9.33
C ARG A 27 -9.49 4.64 9.50
N ASN A 28 -8.45 5.45 9.61
CA ASN A 28 -8.60 6.89 9.80
C ASN A 28 -9.30 7.55 8.61
N LEU A 29 -8.95 7.16 7.38
CA LEU A 29 -9.60 7.65 6.18
C LEU A 29 -11.08 7.25 6.14
N ALA A 30 -11.40 5.99 6.46
CA ALA A 30 -12.78 5.52 6.52
C ALA A 30 -13.62 6.29 7.55
N LEU A 31 -13.07 6.51 8.75
CA LEU A 31 -13.74 7.27 9.82
C LEU A 31 -13.99 8.73 9.40
N LYS A 32 -12.98 9.40 8.85
CA LYS A 32 -13.13 10.79 8.39
C LYS A 32 -14.15 10.88 7.27
N TYR A 33 -14.01 10.06 6.24
CA TYR A 33 -14.93 10.09 5.11
C TYR A 33 -16.36 9.84 5.56
N HIS A 34 -16.61 8.81 6.37
CA HIS A 34 -17.94 8.50 6.89
C HIS A 34 -18.55 9.67 7.67
N THR A 35 -17.75 10.34 8.50
CA THR A 35 -18.20 11.47 9.34
C THR A 35 -18.57 12.69 8.50
N PHE A 36 -17.76 12.99 7.48
CA PHE A 36 -17.94 14.19 6.67
C PHE A 36 -18.92 14.00 5.51
N SER A 37 -19.11 12.76 5.05
CA SER A 37 -19.98 12.45 3.91
C SER A 37 -21.42 12.12 4.35
N ASN A 38 -21.95 12.75 5.41
CA ASN A 38 -23.22 12.37 6.01
C ASN A 38 -24.41 12.46 5.04
N SER A 39 -24.39 13.41 4.12
CA SER A 39 -25.38 13.62 3.05
C SER A 39 -25.33 12.58 1.93
N LEU A 40 -24.23 11.83 1.78
CA LEU A 40 -24.09 10.84 0.73
C LEU A 40 -24.94 9.59 0.98
N LYS A 41 -25.38 8.96 -0.11
CA LYS A 41 -26.12 7.69 -0.06
C LYS A 41 -25.23 6.57 0.48
N THR A 42 -25.85 5.56 1.09
CA THR A 42 -25.14 4.36 1.59
C THR A 42 -24.33 3.67 0.49
N THR A 43 -24.80 3.69 -0.76
CA THR A 43 -24.09 3.13 -1.91
C THR A 43 -22.76 3.82 -2.18
N GLU A 44 -22.71 5.16 -2.09
CA GLU A 44 -21.49 5.94 -2.31
C GLU A 44 -20.48 5.75 -1.18
N LYS A 45 -20.97 5.69 0.07
CA LYS A 45 -20.15 5.35 1.24
C LYS A 45 -19.53 3.94 1.10
N LYS A 46 -20.34 2.97 0.63
CA LYS A 46 -19.87 1.61 0.36
C LYS A 46 -18.83 1.58 -0.75
N ALA A 47 -19.06 2.30 -1.86
CA ALA A 47 -18.11 2.38 -2.97
C ALA A 47 -16.76 2.98 -2.53
N PHE A 48 -16.76 3.97 -1.63
CA PHE A 48 -15.52 4.50 -1.04
C PHE A 48 -14.79 3.48 -0.16
N ALA A 49 -15.52 2.73 0.69
CA ALA A 49 -14.93 1.66 1.50
C ALA A 49 -14.35 0.52 0.63
N GLU A 50 -15.01 0.19 -0.48
CA GLU A 50 -14.48 -0.73 -1.49
C GLU A 50 -13.19 -0.19 -2.13
N LEU A 51 -13.08 1.11 -2.42
CA LEU A 51 -11.84 1.71 -2.91
C LEU A 51 -10.68 1.60 -1.91
N ILE A 52 -10.94 1.79 -0.61
CA ILE A 52 -9.91 1.58 0.43
C ILE A 52 -9.43 0.11 0.41
N SER A 53 -10.36 -0.83 0.29
CA SER A 53 -10.04 -2.26 0.23
C SER A 53 -9.28 -2.62 -1.04
N ASN A 54 -9.73 -2.11 -2.19
CA ASN A 54 -9.09 -2.24 -3.49
C ASN A 54 -7.65 -1.73 -3.43
N TYR A 55 -7.39 -0.60 -2.76
CA TYR A 55 -6.02 -0.08 -2.62
C TYR A 55 -5.11 -1.12 -1.97
N VAL A 56 -5.55 -1.76 -0.89
CA VAL A 56 -4.78 -2.79 -0.16
C VAL A 56 -4.48 -3.98 -1.06
N PHE A 57 -5.47 -4.50 -1.79
CA PHE A 57 -5.29 -5.62 -2.71
C PHE A 57 -4.40 -5.25 -3.90
N SER A 58 -4.63 -4.07 -4.51
CA SER A 58 -3.80 -3.55 -5.59
C SER A 58 -2.35 -3.38 -5.15
N MET A 59 -2.10 -2.85 -3.95
CA MET A 59 -0.74 -2.71 -3.42
C MET A 59 -0.09 -4.07 -3.18
N LYS A 60 -0.80 -5.02 -2.55
CA LYS A 60 -0.32 -6.39 -2.33
C LYS A 60 0.07 -7.05 -3.67
N ASN A 61 -0.78 -6.94 -4.67
CA ASN A 61 -0.59 -7.58 -5.98
C ASN A 61 0.52 -6.89 -6.79
N HIS A 62 0.59 -5.56 -6.75
CA HIS A 62 1.68 -4.76 -7.32
C HIS A 62 3.04 -5.14 -6.74
N LEU A 63 3.15 -5.27 -5.42
CA LEU A 63 4.39 -5.68 -4.76
C LEU A 63 4.79 -7.13 -5.08
N ARG A 64 3.84 -7.96 -5.54
CA ARG A 64 4.06 -9.35 -5.97
C ARG A 64 4.21 -9.53 -7.48
N ASP A 65 4.20 -8.43 -8.24
CA ASP A 65 4.21 -8.45 -9.72
C ASP A 65 3.06 -9.30 -10.32
N LYS A 66 1.89 -9.28 -9.66
CA LYS A 66 0.69 -9.99 -10.09
C LYS A 66 -0.45 -9.03 -10.39
N VAL A 67 -1.32 -9.45 -11.30
CA VAL A 67 -2.62 -8.83 -11.55
C VAL A 67 -3.67 -9.89 -11.28
N ILE A 68 -4.45 -9.69 -10.21
CA ILE A 68 -5.54 -10.58 -9.79
C ILE A 68 -6.77 -9.68 -9.73
N ALA A 69 -7.58 -9.71 -10.80
CA ALA A 69 -8.74 -8.82 -10.93
C ALA A 69 -9.89 -9.27 -10.02
N GLU A 70 -9.94 -10.56 -9.71
CA GLU A 70 -10.96 -11.21 -8.88
C GLU A 70 -10.94 -10.74 -7.43
N GLU A 71 -9.81 -10.20 -6.96
CA GLU A 71 -9.67 -9.61 -5.61
C GLU A 71 -10.10 -8.14 -5.55
N ILE A 72 -10.46 -7.54 -6.70
CA ILE A 72 -10.81 -6.13 -6.81
C ILE A 72 -12.32 -6.01 -7.00
N SER A 73 -12.96 -5.19 -6.17
CA SER A 73 -14.36 -4.86 -6.32
C SER A 73 -14.52 -3.75 -7.36
N PHE A 74 -15.13 -4.07 -8.49
CA PHE A 74 -15.43 -3.10 -9.54
C PHE A 74 -16.83 -2.52 -9.38
N ASN A 75 -16.95 -1.21 -9.57
CA ASN A 75 -18.18 -0.44 -9.41
C ASN A 75 -18.10 0.83 -10.28
N GLU A 76 -19.06 1.74 -10.13
CA GLU A 76 -19.09 3.01 -10.88
C GLU A 76 -17.83 3.88 -10.69
N LYS A 77 -17.14 3.77 -9.55
CA LYS A 77 -15.91 4.52 -9.24
C LYS A 77 -14.64 3.79 -9.70
N MET A 78 -14.73 2.48 -9.96
CA MET A 78 -13.59 1.63 -10.28
C MET A 78 -13.90 0.71 -11.46
N ASN A 79 -13.40 1.06 -12.64
CA ASN A 79 -13.60 0.29 -13.87
C ASN A 79 -12.50 -0.78 -14.06
N GLU A 80 -12.91 -1.99 -14.44
CA GLU A 80 -11.99 -3.11 -14.67
C GLU A 80 -11.02 -2.88 -15.83
N LYS A 81 -11.49 -2.35 -16.96
CA LYS A 81 -10.64 -2.10 -18.13
C LYS A 81 -9.55 -1.09 -17.81
N GLU A 82 -9.91 0.01 -17.14
CA GLU A 82 -8.96 1.04 -16.68
C GLU A 82 -7.93 0.45 -15.71
N TYR A 83 -8.38 -0.41 -14.79
CA TYR A 83 -7.51 -1.07 -13.83
C TYR A 83 -6.47 -1.99 -14.48
N ILE A 84 -6.90 -2.80 -15.44
CA ILE A 84 -6.02 -3.76 -16.13
C ILE A 84 -4.97 -3.01 -16.94
N GLN A 85 -5.39 -1.98 -17.70
CA GLN A 85 -4.53 -1.19 -18.58
C GLN A 85 -3.52 -0.32 -17.83
N THR A 86 -3.82 0.08 -16.59
CA THR A 86 -2.92 0.95 -15.82
C THR A 86 -1.72 0.17 -15.29
N ASN A 87 -0.52 0.71 -15.51
CA ASN A 87 0.73 0.13 -15.01
C ASN A 87 0.80 0.16 -13.47
N HIS A 88 0.63 1.35 -12.87
CA HIS A 88 0.75 1.53 -11.44
C HIS A 88 -0.61 1.50 -10.72
N LYS A 89 -1.17 0.30 -10.61
CA LYS A 89 -2.51 0.02 -10.06
C LYS A 89 -2.81 0.64 -8.69
N PRO A 90 -1.90 0.64 -7.69
CA PRO A 90 -2.18 1.31 -6.41
C PRO A 90 -2.39 2.82 -6.53
N ASN A 91 -1.67 3.47 -7.45
CA ASN A 91 -1.79 4.92 -7.64
C ASN A 91 -3.05 5.29 -8.41
N LEU A 92 -3.51 4.40 -9.30
CA LEU A 92 -4.84 4.53 -9.90
C LEU A 92 -5.91 4.59 -8.81
N VAL A 93 -5.90 3.61 -7.89
CA VAL A 93 -6.90 3.56 -6.81
C VAL A 93 -6.75 4.75 -5.87
N ALA A 94 -5.53 5.17 -5.53
CA ALA A 94 -5.30 6.41 -4.78
C ALA A 94 -5.92 7.63 -5.49
N GLY A 95 -5.75 7.75 -6.81
CA GLY A 95 -6.38 8.79 -7.61
C GLY A 95 -7.91 8.77 -7.52
N LYS A 96 -8.54 7.59 -7.54
CA LYS A 96 -9.99 7.45 -7.34
C LYS A 96 -10.42 7.88 -5.93
N LEU A 97 -9.62 7.58 -4.89
CA LEU A 97 -9.87 8.07 -3.53
C LEU A 97 -9.81 9.60 -3.46
N TYR A 98 -8.79 10.22 -4.08
CA TYR A 98 -8.69 11.69 -4.20
C TYR A 98 -9.90 12.30 -4.90
N GLN A 99 -10.38 11.69 -5.99
CA GLN A 99 -11.56 12.16 -6.72
C GLN A 99 -12.81 12.16 -5.83
N CYS A 100 -13.00 11.14 -4.99
CA CYS A 100 -14.14 11.09 -4.06
C CYS A 100 -14.09 12.22 -3.03
N VAL A 101 -12.92 12.49 -2.45
CA VAL A 101 -12.76 13.55 -1.46
C VAL A 101 -12.87 14.94 -2.10
N LYS A 102 -12.35 15.09 -3.32
CA LYS A 102 -12.50 16.32 -4.10
C LYS A 102 -13.98 16.61 -4.39
N HIS A 103 -14.76 15.59 -4.77
CA HIS A 103 -16.19 15.74 -4.99
C HIS A 103 -16.92 16.29 -3.76
N LEU A 104 -16.62 15.78 -2.55
CA LEU A 104 -17.18 16.31 -1.31
C LEU A 104 -16.87 17.81 -1.11
N HIS A 105 -15.66 18.22 -1.46
CA HIS A 105 -15.24 19.62 -1.36
C HIS A 105 -15.93 20.50 -2.41
N ASP A 106 -15.99 20.04 -3.66
CA ASP A 106 -16.61 20.77 -4.78
C ASP A 106 -18.13 20.96 -4.54
N GLU A 107 -18.78 19.98 -3.91
CA GLU A 107 -20.18 20.06 -3.45
C GLU A 107 -20.37 20.86 -2.16
N LYS A 108 -19.31 21.46 -1.61
CA LYS A 108 -19.30 22.22 -0.34
C LYS A 108 -19.79 21.42 0.86
N GLN A 109 -19.67 20.10 0.84
CA GLN A 109 -19.97 19.23 1.98
C GLN A 109 -18.86 19.28 3.05
N ILE A 110 -17.64 19.61 2.63
CA ILE A 110 -16.50 19.82 3.52
C ILE A 110 -15.83 21.16 3.25
N SER A 111 -15.26 21.75 4.30
CA SER A 111 -14.47 22.98 4.19
C SER A 111 -13.07 22.69 3.63
N GLY A 112 -12.36 23.75 3.21
CA GLY A 112 -10.99 23.63 2.72
C GLY A 112 -10.02 23.09 3.78
N GLU A 113 -10.21 23.44 5.04
CA GLU A 113 -9.38 22.96 6.15
C GLU A 113 -9.57 21.45 6.38
N VAL A 114 -10.81 20.98 6.31
CA VAL A 114 -11.12 19.55 6.38
C VAL A 114 -10.53 18.81 5.18
N TYR A 115 -10.65 19.38 3.97
CA TYR A 115 -10.06 18.81 2.76
C TYR A 115 -8.54 18.62 2.90
N ILE A 116 -7.80 19.62 3.36
CA ILE A 116 -6.36 19.53 3.63
C ILE A 116 -6.03 18.42 4.63
N THR A 117 -6.86 18.26 5.67
CA THR A 117 -6.65 17.23 6.70
C THR A 117 -6.90 15.82 6.17
N ILE A 118 -7.77 15.65 5.17
CA ILE A 118 -8.00 14.36 4.50
C ILE A 118 -6.90 14.10 3.45
N ASP A 119 -6.48 15.13 2.71
CA ASP A 119 -5.38 15.09 1.75
C ASP A 119 -4.09 14.53 2.39
N GLN A 120 -3.75 14.99 3.60
CA GLN A 120 -2.62 14.46 4.36
C GLN A 120 -2.71 12.94 4.58
N GLN A 121 -3.91 12.40 4.82
CA GLN A 121 -4.10 10.95 4.98
C GLN A 121 -4.07 10.21 3.65
N LEU A 122 -4.59 10.81 2.58
CA LEU A 122 -4.50 10.22 1.25
C LEU A 122 -3.05 10.14 0.78
N LYS A 123 -2.23 11.15 1.10
CA LYS A 123 -0.78 11.15 0.82
C LYS A 123 -0.06 10.00 1.51
N GLU A 124 -0.45 9.63 2.73
CA GLU A 124 0.16 8.51 3.45
C GLU A 124 0.10 7.19 2.67
N PHE A 125 -0.97 6.94 1.90
CA PHE A 125 -1.05 5.76 1.03
C PHE A 125 0.10 5.74 0.01
N THR A 126 0.33 6.85 -0.70
CA THR A 126 1.43 6.97 -1.66
C THR A 126 2.79 6.80 -0.99
N ASP A 127 2.98 7.37 0.20
CA ASP A 127 4.21 7.21 0.98
C ASP A 127 4.42 5.74 1.39
N ILE A 128 3.35 5.02 1.75
CA ILE A 128 3.38 3.60 2.11
C ILE A 128 3.81 2.74 0.92
N VAL A 129 3.19 2.88 -0.25
CA VAL A 129 3.60 2.10 -1.43
C VAL A 129 5.03 2.44 -1.83
N GLY A 130 5.44 3.70 -1.77
CA GLY A 130 6.82 4.11 -2.03
C GLY A 130 7.83 3.45 -1.07
N LYS A 131 7.52 3.36 0.23
CA LYS A 131 8.34 2.63 1.22
C LYS A 131 8.41 1.15 0.90
N CYS A 132 7.28 0.51 0.58
CA CYS A 132 7.23 -0.90 0.20
C CYS A 132 8.05 -1.19 -1.08
N GLU A 133 7.97 -0.31 -2.08
CA GLU A 133 8.77 -0.43 -3.29
C GLU A 133 10.27 -0.29 -3.03
N ARG A 134 10.67 0.66 -2.18
CA ARG A 134 12.08 0.82 -1.79
C ARG A 134 12.59 -0.42 -1.08
N ILE A 135 11.81 -0.98 -0.14
CA ILE A 135 12.14 -2.25 0.51
C ILE A 135 12.30 -3.32 -0.57
N LYS A 136 11.30 -3.52 -1.44
CA LYS A 136 11.35 -4.52 -2.53
C LYS A 136 12.59 -4.39 -3.42
N LYS A 137 12.90 -3.18 -3.90
CA LYS A 137 13.96 -2.88 -4.88
C LYS A 137 15.38 -2.87 -4.30
N THR A 138 15.55 -2.83 -2.97
CA THR A 138 16.87 -2.74 -2.33
C THR A 138 17.26 -4.06 -1.66
N PRO A 139 17.61 -5.14 -2.37
CA PRO A 139 18.01 -6.40 -1.74
C PRO A 139 19.34 -6.23 -0.97
N ILE A 140 19.54 -7.04 0.07
CA ILE A 140 20.80 -7.06 0.83
C ILE A 140 21.96 -7.37 -0.14
N PRO A 141 23.09 -6.63 -0.12
CA PRO A 141 24.18 -6.79 -1.08
C PRO A 141 24.66 -8.24 -1.24
N ARG A 142 24.80 -8.70 -2.49
CA ARG A 142 25.20 -10.09 -2.83
C ARG A 142 26.59 -10.47 -2.32
N SER A 143 27.50 -9.53 -2.13
CA SER A 143 28.84 -9.75 -1.55
C SER A 143 28.77 -10.45 -0.19
N TYR A 144 27.67 -10.23 0.55
CA TYR A 144 27.42 -10.96 1.78
C TYR A 144 27.00 -12.43 1.54
N ASN A 145 26.22 -12.76 0.50
CA ASN A 145 25.77 -14.13 0.25
C ASN A 145 26.90 -15.12 -0.12
N ILE A 146 27.97 -14.65 -0.78
CA ILE A 146 29.10 -15.49 -1.21
C ILE A 146 29.90 -16.03 -0.01
N PHE A 147 30.06 -15.24 1.05
CA PHE A 147 30.84 -15.64 2.22
C PHE A 147 30.20 -16.78 3.05
N LEU A 148 28.87 -16.97 2.99
CA LEU A 148 28.22 -18.13 3.63
C LEU A 148 28.43 -19.42 2.83
N LYS A 149 28.40 -19.34 1.50
CA LYS A 149 28.63 -20.50 0.63
C LYS A 149 30.02 -21.10 0.82
N ASN A 150 31.03 -20.25 1.05
CA ASN A 150 32.41 -20.70 1.27
C ASN A 150 32.68 -21.17 2.70
N LEU A 151 31.92 -20.70 3.71
CA LEU A 151 32.08 -21.17 5.10
C LEU A 151 31.53 -22.59 5.28
N PHE A 152 30.38 -22.90 4.65
CA PHE A 152 29.79 -24.25 4.70
C PHE A 152 30.55 -25.29 3.89
N SER A 153 31.22 -24.90 2.79
CA SER A 153 32.07 -25.82 2.03
C SER A 153 33.39 -26.13 2.74
N PHE A 154 33.96 -25.17 3.48
CA PHE A 154 35.19 -25.41 4.27
C PHE A 154 34.95 -26.27 5.51
N THR A 155 33.81 -26.14 6.19
CA THR A 155 33.51 -26.96 7.39
C THR A 155 33.15 -28.41 7.09
N LEU A 156 32.70 -28.73 5.86
CA LEU A 156 32.38 -30.10 5.45
C LEU A 156 33.60 -30.90 4.94
N SER A 157 34.69 -30.22 4.54
CA SER A 157 35.91 -30.87 4.02
C SER A 157 36.92 -31.26 5.11
N HIS A 158 36.65 -30.92 6.38
CA HIS A 158 37.51 -31.25 7.53
C HIS A 158 36.89 -32.33 8.45
N PHE A 159 35.75 -32.89 8.06
CA PHE A 159 35.01 -33.93 8.82
C PHE A 159 34.64 -35.16 7.96
N LEU A 160 35.32 -35.33 6.82
CA LEU A 160 35.43 -36.58 6.05
C LEU A 160 36.93 -36.88 5.88
#